data_AF-A0AAV8WJ42-F1
#
_entry.id   AF-A0AAV8WJ42-F1
#
_cell.length_a   1.000
_cell.length_b   1.000
_cell.length_c   1.000
_cell.angle_alpha   90.00
_cell.angle_beta   90.00
_cell.angle_gamma   90.00
#
_symmetry.space_group_name_H-M   'P 1'
#
loop_
_entity.id
_entity.type
_entity.pdbx_description
1 polymer ?
#
loop_
_entity_poly.entity_id
_entity_poly.type
_entity_poly.pdbx_seq_one_letter_code
_entity_poly.pdbx_strand_id
1 'polypeptide(L)'
;MYDTPPSRKSALSIETKILTALHFYGHGTYQEGVGKNIFSGVSQASVSRSINEVTNALNSEEVKRRLIKFPQNINELQELRTRYLE
;
A
#
# COMPACT_ATOMS: atom_id res chain seq x y z
N MET A 1 11.97 10.37 11.93
CA MET A 1 10.74 9.73 12.43
C MET A 1 11.13 8.28 12.67
N TYR A 2 11.44 7.92 13.91
CA TYR A 2 12.00 6.61 14.24
C TYR A 2 10.87 5.57 14.24
N ASP A 3 11.07 4.49 13.49
CA ASP A 3 10.20 3.32 13.50
C ASP A 3 10.00 2.85 14.93
N THR A 4 8.78 2.96 15.44
CA THR A 4 8.43 2.35 16.72
C THR A 4 8.49 0.84 16.56
N PRO A 5 9.33 0.14 17.34
CA PRO A 5 9.46 -1.30 17.22
C PRO A 5 8.11 -1.96 17.53
N PRO A 6 7.79 -3.07 16.85
CA PRO A 6 6.55 -3.78 17.10
C PRO A 6 6.41 -4.14 18.58
N SER A 7 5.30 -3.70 19.21
CA SER A 7 4.97 -3.91 20.63
C SER A 7 4.96 -5.40 21.05
N ARG A 8 4.84 -6.32 20.09
CA ARG A 8 4.91 -7.77 20.28
C ARG A 8 6.03 -8.37 19.42
N LYS A 9 6.85 -9.25 20.00
CA LYS A 9 7.96 -9.95 19.28
C LYS A 9 7.52 -10.70 18.00
N SER A 10 6.25 -11.09 17.92
CA SER A 10 5.65 -11.78 16.76
C SER A 10 4.73 -10.87 15.92
N ALA A 11 4.80 -9.55 16.10
CA ALA A 11 4.15 -8.63 15.18
C ALA A 11 5.04 -8.40 13.96
N LEU A 12 4.43 -8.40 12.78
CA LEU A 12 5.11 -8.13 11.52
C LEU A 12 5.67 -6.71 11.52
N SER A 13 6.86 -6.53 10.95
CA SER A 13 7.41 -5.20 10.71
C SER A 13 6.53 -4.44 9.70
N ILE A 14 6.61 -3.11 9.73
CA ILE A 14 5.89 -2.25 8.78
C ILE A 14 6.29 -2.61 7.34
N GLU A 15 7.58 -2.83 7.10
CA GLU A 15 8.11 -3.26 5.79
C GLU A 15 7.45 -4.56 5.31
N THR A 16 7.35 -5.58 6.18
CA THR A 16 6.69 -6.85 5.82
C THR A 16 5.22 -6.63 5.48
N LYS A 17 4.51 -5.77 6.22
CA LYS A 17 3.11 -5.43 5.92
C LYS A 17 2.98 -4.74 4.55
N ILE A 18 3.85 -3.77 4.26
CA ILE A 18 3.86 -3.05 2.98
C ILE A 18 4.16 -3.99 1.82
N LEU A 19 5.22 -4.81 1.91
CA LEU A 19 5.58 -5.77 0.87
C LEU A 19 4.47 -6.81 0.63
N THR A 20 3.82 -7.28 1.71
CA THR A 20 2.68 -8.20 1.63
C THR A 20 1.51 -7.57 0.87
N ALA A 21 1.15 -6.33 1.20
CA ALA A 21 0.08 -5.61 0.53
C ALA A 21 0.42 -5.30 -0.93
N LEU A 22 1.65 -4.85 -1.22
CA LEU A 22 2.13 -4.58 -2.57
C LEU A 22 2.09 -5.83 -3.44
N HIS A 23 2.56 -6.97 -2.92
CA HIS A 23 2.49 -8.24 -3.62
C HIS A 23 1.04 -8.60 -3.96
N PHE A 24 0.11 -8.43 -3.01
CA PHE A 24 -1.32 -8.68 -3.22
C PHE A 24 -1.90 -7.75 -4.32
N TYR A 25 -1.63 -6.44 -4.26
CA TYR A 25 -2.13 -5.49 -5.26
C TYR A 25 -1.61 -5.77 -6.66
N GLY A 26 -0.34 -6.16 -6.79
CA GLY A 26 0.29 -6.44 -8.08
C GLY A 26 -0.16 -7.75 -8.73
N HIS A 27 -0.45 -8.79 -7.93
CA HIS A 27 -0.78 -10.12 -8.45
C HIS A 27 -2.29 -10.39 -8.53
N GLY A 28 -3.12 -9.59 -7.84
CA GLY A 28 -4.59 -9.79 -7.82
C GLY A 28 -5.04 -11.11 -7.19
N THR A 29 -4.13 -11.85 -6.54
CA THR A 29 -4.37 -13.18 -5.99
C THR A 29 -5.27 -13.11 -4.75
N TYR A 30 -6.53 -13.48 -4.92
CA TYR A 30 -7.60 -13.46 -3.91
C TYR A 30 -7.50 -14.54 -2.81
N GLN A 31 -6.28 -14.91 -2.38
CA GLN A 31 -5.93 -16.10 -1.60
C GLN A 31 -5.65 -17.28 -2.52
N GLU A 32 -4.39 -17.52 -2.88
CA GLU A 32 -4.01 -18.88 -3.30
C GLU A 32 -4.52 -19.87 -2.26
N GLY A 33 -5.27 -20.87 -2.74
CA GLY A 33 -6.19 -21.70 -1.96
C GLY A 33 -5.67 -22.03 -0.57
N VAL A 34 -6.54 -21.77 0.41
CA VAL A 34 -6.50 -22.19 1.82
C VAL A 34 -5.39 -23.21 2.10
N GLY A 35 -4.18 -22.72 2.37
CA GLY A 35 -3.09 -23.55 2.91
C GLY A 35 -1.72 -23.49 2.24
N LYS A 36 -1.49 -22.80 1.10
CA LYS A 36 -0.18 -22.89 0.41
C LYS A 36 0.39 -21.61 -0.22
N ASN A 37 0.13 -20.42 0.32
CA ASN A 37 0.85 -19.24 -0.18
C ASN A 37 2.27 -19.19 0.39
N ILE A 38 3.21 -19.06 -0.53
CA ILE A 38 4.61 -19.48 -0.47
C ILE A 38 5.49 -18.54 0.38
N PHE A 39 4.91 -17.48 0.98
CA PHE A 39 5.58 -16.59 1.98
C PHE A 39 5.67 -17.15 3.41
N SER A 40 5.21 -18.39 3.65
CA SER A 40 5.68 -19.39 4.64
C SER A 40 6.05 -18.98 6.10
N GLY A 41 5.62 -17.82 6.60
CA GLY A 41 5.71 -17.44 8.03
C GLY A 41 4.58 -16.53 8.53
N VAL A 42 3.68 -16.12 7.63
CA VAL A 42 2.61 -15.16 7.94
C VAL A 42 1.25 -15.82 7.73
N SER A 43 0.42 -15.83 8.78
CA SER A 43 -0.93 -16.39 8.68
C SER A 43 -1.82 -15.57 7.74
N GLN A 44 -2.80 -16.22 7.09
CA GLN A 44 -3.76 -15.55 6.21
C GLN A 44 -4.45 -14.36 6.89
N ALA A 45 -4.80 -14.49 8.18
CA ALA A 45 -5.38 -13.39 8.95
C ALA A 45 -4.42 -12.20 9.09
N SER A 46 -3.11 -12.44 9.18
CA SER A 46 -2.09 -11.38 9.23
C SER A 46 -1.89 -10.71 7.86
N VAL A 47 -1.99 -11.48 6.77
CA VAL A 47 -2.03 -10.92 5.40
C VAL A 47 -3.23 -10.00 5.24
N SER A 48 -4.44 -10.47 5.61
CA SER A 48 -5.67 -9.68 5.56
C SER A 48 -5.57 -8.38 6.37
N ARG A 49 -5.07 -8.44 7.60
CA ARG A 49 -4.82 -7.23 8.42
C ARG A 49 -3.81 -6.29 7.76
N SER A 50 -2.72 -6.82 7.21
CA SER A 50 -1.69 -6.00 6.56
C SER A 50 -2.26 -5.24 5.35
N ILE A 51 -3.05 -5.93 4.51
CA ILE A 51 -3.74 -5.29 3.37
C ILE A 51 -4.68 -4.19 3.86
N ASN A 52 -5.51 -4.45 4.87
CA ASN A 52 -6.43 -3.44 5.40
C ASN A 52 -5.69 -2.24 5.99
N GLU A 53 -4.66 -2.45 6.81
CA GLU A 53 -3.86 -1.38 7.41
C GLU A 53 -3.18 -0.51 6.35
N VAL A 54 -2.52 -1.14 5.36
CA VAL A 54 -1.85 -0.42 4.27
C VAL A 54 -2.88 0.31 3.39
N THR A 55 -4.01 -0.31 3.07
CA THR A 55 -5.09 0.32 2.29
C THR A 55 -5.61 1.56 3.00
N ASN A 56 -5.86 1.47 4.32
CA ASN A 56 -6.34 2.58 5.11
C ASN A 56 -5.29 3.71 5.20
N ALA A 57 -4.02 3.37 5.37
CA ALA A 57 -2.93 4.34 5.40
C ALA A 57 -2.79 5.08 4.07
N LEU A 58 -2.83 4.36 2.94
CA LEU A 58 -2.80 4.95 1.60
C LEU A 58 -4.02 5.84 1.32
N ASN A 59 -5.17 5.51 1.91
CA ASN A 59 -6.41 6.28 1.78
C ASN A 59 -6.58 7.38 2.84
N SER A 60 -5.58 7.62 3.68
CA SER A 60 -5.60 8.74 4.62
C SER A 60 -5.65 10.08 3.89
N GLU A 61 -6.36 11.05 4.46
CA GLU A 61 -6.51 12.39 3.86
C GLU A 61 -5.17 13.08 3.64
N GLU A 62 -4.20 12.86 4.53
CA GLU A 62 -2.84 13.37 4.39
C GLU A 62 -2.15 12.82 3.14
N VAL A 63 -2.17 11.50 2.95
CA VAL A 63 -1.53 10.83 1.81
C VAL A 63 -2.25 11.20 0.51
N LYS A 64 -3.59 11.19 0.50
CA LYS A 64 -4.40 11.58 -0.66
C LYS A 64 -4.08 12.99 -1.12
N ARG A 65 -4.10 13.99 -0.23
CA ARG A 65 -3.81 15.40 -0.58
C ARG A 65 -2.37 15.60 -1.06
N ARG A 66 -1.43 14.78 -0.56
CA ARG A 66 -0.03 14.85 -0.97
C ARG A 66 0.22 14.23 -2.33
N LEU A 67 -0.34 13.05 -2.60
CA LEU A 67 -0.05 12.24 -3.79
C LEU A 67 -1.04 12.44 -4.95
N ILE A 68 -2.30 12.74 -4.65
CA ILE A 68 -3.35 12.93 -5.64
C ILE A 68 -3.62 14.44 -5.76
N LYS A 69 -3.14 15.04 -6.85
CA LYS A 69 -3.39 16.45 -7.17
C LYS A 69 -4.10 16.54 -8.51
N PHE A 70 -5.22 17.24 -8.51
CA PHE A 70 -5.93 17.61 -9.72
C PHE A 70 -5.58 19.05 -10.09
N PRO A 71 -5.39 19.37 -11.38
CA PRO A 71 -5.12 20.74 -11.81
C PRO A 71 -6.28 21.64 -11.39
N GLN A 72 -5.96 22.75 -10.73
CA GLN A 72 -6.94 23.71 -10.21
C GLN A 72 -7.20 24.86 -11.19
N ASN A 73 -6.37 25.00 -12.22
CA ASN A 73 -6.49 26.04 -13.23
C ASN A 73 -6.04 25.55 -14.61
N ILE A 74 -6.36 26.36 -15.63
CA ILE A 74 -6.07 26.06 -17.03
C ILE A 74 -4.57 25.91 -17.29
N ASN A 75 -3.73 26.70 -16.61
CA ASN A 75 -2.28 26.64 -16.80
C ASN A 75 -1.71 25.30 -16.30
N GLU A 76 -2.10 24.86 -15.09
CA GLU A 76 -1.73 23.54 -14.55
C GLU A 76 -2.20 22.39 -15.44
N LEU A 77 -3.39 22.52 -16.05
CA LEU A 77 -3.92 21.53 -16.99
C LEU A 77 -3.09 21.49 -18.28
N GLN A 78 -2.68 22.65 -18.81
CA GLN A 78 -1.84 22.74 -20.01
C GLN A 78 -0.43 22.20 -19.77
N GLU A 79 0.18 22.50 -18.63
CA GLU A 79 1.46 21.93 -18.21
C GLU A 79 1.39 20.40 -18.06
N LEU A 80 0.31 19.90 -17.44
CA LEU A 80 0.11 18.46 -17.31
C LEU A 80 -0.02 17.79 -18.68
N ARG A 81 -0.78 18.39 -19.61
CA ARG A 81 -0.99 17.85 -20.96
C ARG A 81 0.32 17.81 -21.76
N THR A 82 1.12 18.87 -21.68
CA THR A 82 2.40 18.97 -22.43
C THR A 82 3.45 18.00 -21.89
N ARG A 83 3.53 17.80 -20.57
CA ARG A 83 4.49 16.86 -19.93
C ARG A 83 4.39 15.41 -20.43
N TYR A 84 3.20 14.96 -20.86
CA TYR A 84 2.99 13.59 -21.34
C TYR A 84 2.97 13.47 -22.87
N LEU A 85 3.21 14.56 -23.60
CA LEU A 85 3.25 14.59 -25.06
C LEU A 85 4.68 14.62 -25.64
N GLU A 86 5.71 14.64 -24.78
CA GLU A 86 7.12 14.39 -25.13
C GLU A 86 7.52 12.95 -24.77
#